data_AF-A0A936ATP7-F1
#
_entry.id   AF-A0A936ATP7-F1
#
_cell.length_a   1.000
_cell.length_b   1.000
_cell.length_c   1.000
_cell.angle_alpha   90.00
_cell.angle_beta   90.00
_cell.angle_gamma   90.00
#
_symmetry.space_group_name_H-M   'P 1'
#
loop_
_entity.id
_entity.type
_entity.pdbx_description
1 polymer ?
#
loop_
_entity_poly.entity_id
_entity_poly.type
_entity_poly.pdbx_seq_one_letter_code
_entity_poly.pdbx_strand_id
1 'polypeptide(L)'
;MKHSLTIAGFWDDEESDPVIDEKATGALLLKIEKRLAGGAYLFFPPASASPTQCEVRVNWAQMTSVLARDEELPVALCLAALELPNFLKRHPECAAIAEEK
;
A
#
# COMPACT_ATOMS: atom_id res chain seq x y z
N MET A 1 3.16 1.19 -14.34
CA MET A 1 2.85 1.22 -12.90
C MET A 1 2.98 2.64 -12.33
N LYS A 2 4.15 3.27 -12.48
CA LYS A 2 4.42 4.66 -12.06
C LYS A 2 3.31 5.67 -12.41
N HIS A 3 2.92 5.77 -13.68
CA HIS A 3 1.86 6.69 -14.12
C HIS A 3 0.53 6.51 -13.36
N SER A 4 0.14 5.27 -13.08
CA SER A 4 -1.08 4.96 -12.31
C SER A 4 -0.96 5.44 -10.85
N LEU A 5 0.23 5.30 -10.24
CA LEU A 5 0.49 5.79 -8.88
C LEU A 5 0.44 7.32 -8.81
N THR A 6 0.89 8.00 -9.85
CA THR A 6 0.79 9.45 -9.98
C THR A 6 -0.65 9.92 -10.09
N ILE A 7 -1.47 9.26 -10.92
CA ILE A 7 -2.91 9.52 -11.00
C ILE A 7 -3.60 9.29 -9.64
N ALA A 8 -3.19 8.26 -8.89
CA ALA A 8 -3.72 7.98 -7.56
C ALA A 8 -3.16 8.93 -6.45
N GLY A 9 -2.25 9.83 -6.79
CA GLY A 9 -1.62 10.80 -5.89
C GLY A 9 -0.62 10.18 -4.91
N PHE A 10 -0.11 8.98 -5.20
CA PHE A 10 0.91 8.32 -4.37
C PHE A 10 2.34 8.61 -4.84
N TRP A 11 2.53 9.13 -6.05
CA TRP A 11 3.86 9.24 -6.66
C TRP A 11 3.98 10.46 -7.55
N ASP A 12 5.17 11.03 -7.66
CA ASP A 12 5.46 12.10 -8.59
C ASP A 12 6.13 11.55 -9.86
N ASP A 13 5.84 12.15 -11.02
CA ASP A 13 6.39 11.69 -12.30
C ASP A 13 7.92 11.82 -12.37
N GLU A 14 8.54 12.61 -11.50
CA GLU A 14 10.00 12.80 -11.41
C GLU A 14 10.70 11.76 -10.51
N GLU A 15 9.96 11.06 -9.64
CA GLU A 15 10.54 10.05 -8.73
C GLU A 15 10.90 8.74 -9.45
N SER A 16 11.91 8.00 -8.97
CA SER A 16 12.29 6.68 -9.52
C SER A 16 11.12 5.68 -9.56
N ASP A 17 11.16 4.69 -10.45
CA ASP A 17 10.10 3.68 -10.54
C ASP A 17 10.18 2.71 -9.34
N PRO A 18 9.12 2.63 -8.50
CA PRO A 18 9.10 1.79 -7.30
C PRO A 18 9.06 0.29 -7.58
N VAL A 19 8.91 -0.15 -8.84
CA VAL A 19 9.01 -1.58 -9.21
C VAL A 19 10.46 -2.04 -9.30
N ILE A 20 11.38 -1.17 -9.72
CA ILE A 20 12.78 -1.54 -10.02
C ILE A 20 13.80 -0.88 -9.08
N ASP A 21 13.40 0.12 -8.28
CA ASP A 21 14.23 0.82 -7.31
C ASP A 21 13.72 0.57 -5.89
N GLU A 22 14.51 -0.18 -5.11
CA GLU A 22 14.19 -0.54 -3.72
C GLU A 22 13.96 0.68 -2.82
N LYS A 23 14.70 1.78 -3.04
CA LYS A 23 14.52 3.01 -2.26
C LYS A 23 13.17 3.65 -2.59
N ALA A 24 12.77 3.61 -3.86
CA ALA A 24 11.45 4.06 -4.29
C ALA A 24 10.34 3.15 -3.73
N THR A 25 10.55 1.83 -3.72
CA THR A 25 9.63 0.88 -3.06
C THR A 25 9.42 1.23 -1.59
N GLY A 26 10.51 1.48 -0.85
CA GLY A 26 10.45 1.86 0.56
C GLY A 26 9.76 3.20 0.78
N ALA A 27 10.01 4.19 -0.08
CA ALA A 27 9.31 5.47 -0.02
C ALA A 27 7.81 5.33 -0.31
N LEU A 28 7.42 4.48 -1.26
CA LEU A 28 6.01 4.18 -1.56
C LEU A 28 5.32 3.54 -0.36
N LEU A 29 5.96 2.57 0.31
CA LEU A 29 5.46 1.95 1.53
C LEU A 29 5.10 3.02 2.58
N LEU A 30 6.03 3.94 2.87
CA LEU A 30 5.80 5.02 3.83
C LEU A 30 4.65 5.95 3.42
N LYS A 31 4.50 6.22 2.11
CA LYS A 31 3.37 7.03 1.60
C LYS A 31 2.03 6.30 1.79
N ILE A 32 1.98 4.98 1.64
CA ILE A 32 0.77 4.18 1.93
C ILE A 32 0.45 4.24 3.42
N GLU A 33 1.42 3.98 4.30
CA GLU A 33 1.23 3.98 5.75
C GLU A 33 0.74 5.33 6.27
N LYS A 34 1.23 6.45 5.74
CA LYS A 34 0.75 7.80 6.09
C LYS A 34 -0.73 8.03 5.81
N ARG A 35 -1.35 7.24 4.93
CA ARG A 35 -2.79 7.34 4.64
C ARG A 35 -3.66 6.46 5.53
N LEU A 36 -3.04 5.63 6.38
CA LEU A 36 -3.73 4.77 7.33
C LEU A 36 -3.87 5.46 8.69
N ALA A 37 -5.00 5.24 9.36
CA ALA A 37 -5.26 5.74 10.71
C ALA A 37 -4.28 5.13 11.72
N GLY A 38 -4.09 5.78 12.89
CA GLY A 38 -3.12 5.37 13.93
C GLY A 38 -3.29 3.97 14.56
N GLY A 39 -4.24 3.16 14.10
CA GLY A 39 -4.38 1.74 14.45
C GLY A 39 -4.44 0.80 13.23
N ALA A 40 -4.34 1.34 12.02
CA ALA A 40 -4.29 0.60 10.78
C ALA A 40 -2.84 0.53 10.30
N TYR A 41 -2.37 -0.64 9.90
CA TYR A 41 -1.00 -0.83 9.43
C TYR A 41 -0.92 -1.89 8.34
N LEU A 42 0.14 -1.81 7.53
CA LEU A 42 0.41 -2.81 6.51
C LEU A 42 1.00 -4.07 7.13
N PHE A 43 0.50 -5.22 6.72
CA PHE A 43 0.98 -6.52 7.15
C PHE A 43 1.35 -7.37 5.93
N PHE A 44 2.56 -7.91 5.96
CA PHE A 44 3.10 -8.81 4.95
C PHE A 44 3.20 -10.20 5.59
N PRO A 45 2.34 -11.16 5.21
CA PRO A 45 2.41 -12.49 5.78
C PRO A 45 3.75 -13.16 5.41
N PRO A 46 4.28 -14.03 6.28
CA PRO A 46 5.49 -14.77 5.97
C PRO A 46 5.29 -15.64 4.72
N ALA A 47 6.36 -15.85 3.95
CA ALA A 47 6.31 -16.65 2.73
C ALA A 47 5.75 -18.07 2.94
N SER A 48 5.85 -18.62 4.16
CA SER A 48 5.25 -19.91 4.51
C SER A 48 3.71 -19.93 4.45
N ALA A 49 3.05 -18.78 4.55
CA ALA A 49 1.60 -18.65 4.46
C ALA A 49 1.09 -18.56 3.01
N SER A 50 1.93 -18.05 2.09
CA SER A 50 1.60 -17.86 0.67
C SER A 50 2.88 -18.05 -0.17
N PRO A 51 3.31 -19.30 -0.43
CA PRO A 51 4.65 -19.60 -0.94
C PRO A 51 4.92 -19.10 -2.36
N THR A 52 3.88 -18.70 -3.09
CA THR A 52 3.98 -18.26 -4.48
C THR A 52 3.64 -16.79 -4.69
N GLN A 53 3.17 -16.08 -3.66
CA GLN A 53 2.68 -14.70 -3.82
C GLN A 53 2.99 -13.86 -2.57
N CYS A 54 3.56 -12.69 -2.80
CA CYS A 54 3.59 -11.60 -1.84
C CYS A 54 2.18 -11.05 -1.68
N GLU A 55 1.69 -10.98 -0.45
CA GLU A 55 0.43 -10.33 -0.14
C GLU A 55 0.67 -9.04 0.65
N VAL A 56 -0.01 -7.97 0.26
CA VAL A 56 -0.04 -6.73 1.04
C VAL A 56 -1.41 -6.64 1.68
N ARG A 57 -1.45 -6.65 3.02
CA ARG A 57 -2.69 -6.59 3.80
C ARG A 57 -2.74 -5.31 4.62
N VAL A 58 -3.95 -4.84 4.92
CA VAL A 58 -4.20 -3.86 5.99
C VAL A 58 -4.76 -4.61 7.19
N ASN A 59 -4.13 -4.44 8.34
CA ASN A 59 -4.68 -4.83 9.63
C ASN A 59 -5.22 -3.61 10.33
N TRP A 60 -6.42 -3.71 10.88
CA TRP A 60 -7.02 -2.70 11.74
C TRP A 60 -7.94 -3.38 12.76
N ALA A 61 -7.72 -3.14 14.05
CA ALA A 61 -8.41 -3.83 15.14
C ALA A 61 -8.38 -5.37 14.98
N GLN A 62 -9.53 -6.02 14.78
CA GLN A 62 -9.64 -7.47 14.54
C GLN A 62 -9.85 -7.83 13.07
N MET A 63 -9.73 -6.85 12.17
CA MET A 63 -9.90 -7.02 10.74
C MET A 63 -8.54 -7.11 10.04
N THR A 64 -8.42 -8.09 9.14
CA THR A 64 -7.32 -8.21 8.19
C THR A 64 -7.91 -8.27 6.79
N SER A 65 -7.51 -7.34 5.93
CA SER A 65 -7.99 -7.27 4.55
C SER A 65 -6.82 -7.27 3.57
N VAL A 66 -6.90 -8.08 2.52
CA VAL A 66 -5.89 -8.09 1.45
C VAL A 66 -6.16 -6.90 0.53
N LEU A 67 -5.14 -6.06 0.31
CA LEU A 67 -5.18 -4.99 -0.68
C LEU A 67 -4.74 -5.49 -2.05
N ALA A 68 -3.63 -6.24 -2.11
CA ALA A 68 -3.07 -6.71 -3.35
C ALA A 68 -2.22 -7.97 -3.17
N ARG A 69 -2.00 -8.66 -4.29
CA ARG A 69 -1.16 -9.85 -4.41
C ARG A 69 -0.33 -9.76 -5.68
N ASP A 70 0.93 -10.15 -5.60
CA ASP A 70 1.78 -10.34 -6.77
C ASP A 70 2.93 -11.31 -6.44
N GLU A 71 3.64 -11.82 -7.44
CA GLU A 71 4.84 -12.64 -7.22
C GLU A 71 6.00 -11.77 -6.68
N GLU A 72 6.04 -10.50 -7.07
CA GLU A 72 7.06 -9.55 -6.68
C GLU A 72 6.52 -8.52 -5.67
N LEU A 73 7.16 -8.41 -4.49
CA LEU A 73 6.75 -7.47 -3.45
C LEU A 73 6.64 -6.01 -3.94
N PRO A 74 7.58 -5.46 -4.75
CA PRO A 74 7.45 -4.11 -5.27
C PRO A 74 6.19 -3.90 -6.12
N VAL A 75 5.82 -4.90 -6.93
CA VAL A 75 4.60 -4.87 -7.74
C VAL A 75 3.36 -4.96 -6.85
N ALA A 76 3.37 -5.87 -5.87
CA ALA A 76 2.28 -6.00 -4.89
C ALA A 76 2.05 -4.70 -4.11
N LEU A 77 3.10 -3.98 -3.74
CA LEU A 77 3.01 -2.67 -3.09
C LEU A 77 2.43 -1.59 -3.99
N CYS A 78 2.83 -1.56 -5.27
CA CYS A 78 2.24 -0.63 -6.23
C CYS A 78 0.74 -0.88 -6.40
N LEU A 79 0.35 -2.14 -6.56
CA LEU A 79 -1.06 -2.53 -6.66
C LEU A 79 -1.82 -2.19 -5.38
N ALA A 80 -1.22 -2.39 -4.20
CA ALA A 80 -1.82 -2.03 -2.92
C ALA A 80 -2.05 -0.53 -2.81
N ALA A 81 -1.10 0.30 -3.24
CA ALA A 81 -1.28 1.76 -3.30
C ALA A 81 -2.43 2.17 -4.21
N LEU A 82 -2.59 1.51 -5.37
CA LEU A 82 -3.68 1.79 -6.31
C LEU A 82 -5.05 1.38 -5.75
N GLU A 83 -5.12 0.29 -4.98
CA GLU A 83 -6.37 -0.20 -4.39
C GLU A 83 -6.70 0.50 -3.05
N LEU A 84 -5.70 1.10 -2.38
CA LEU A 84 -5.88 1.76 -1.09
C LEU A 84 -7.03 2.79 -1.09
N PRO A 85 -7.19 3.69 -2.08
CA PRO A 85 -8.32 4.63 -2.11
C PRO A 85 -9.69 3.92 -2.13
N ASN A 86 -9.81 2.81 -2.84
CA ASN A 86 -11.05 2.03 -2.89
C ASN A 86 -11.30 1.28 -1.57
N PHE A 87 -10.23 0.78 -0.94
CA PHE A 87 -10.29 0.21 0.39
C PHE A 87 -10.75 1.26 1.42
N LEU A 88 -10.15 2.45 1.44
CA LEU A 88 -10.49 3.52 2.38
C LEU A 88 -11.90 4.10 2.16
N LYS A 89 -12.42 4.09 0.93
CA LYS A 89 -13.84 4.42 0.68
C LYS A 89 -14.79 3.42 1.32
N ARG A 90 -14.40 2.14 1.38
CA ARG A 90 -15.19 1.06 2.01
C ARG A 90 -14.97 0.99 3.53
N HIS A 91 -13.80 1.40 3.98
CA HIS A 91 -13.34 1.36 5.37
C HIS A 91 -12.80 2.75 5.79
N PRO A 92 -13.65 3.78 5.87
CA PRO A 92 -13.23 5.13 6.24
C PRO A 92 -12.58 5.18 7.64
N GLU A 93 -12.92 4.25 8.53
CA GLU A 93 -12.30 4.07 9.85
C GLU A 93 -10.81 3.72 9.81
N CYS A 94 -10.33 3.20 8.67
CA CYS A 94 -8.92 2.92 8.43
C CYS A 94 -8.18 4.10 7.81
N ALA A 95 -8.88 5.17 7.39
CA ALA A 95 -8.25 6.32 6.76
C ALA A 95 -7.65 7.25 7.81
N ALA A 96 -6.43 7.73 7.58
CA ALA A 96 -5.91 8.85 8.34
C ALA A 96 -6.87 10.03 8.17
N ILE A 97 -7.36 10.58 9.28
CA ILE A 97 -8.06 11.86 9.25
C ILE A 97 -7.00 12.85 8.78
N ALA A 98 -7.25 13.53 7.65
CA ALA A 98 -6.41 14.65 7.27
C ALA A 98 -6.54 15.69 8.39
N GLU A 99 -5.55 15.75 9.29
CA GLU A 99 -5.32 16.99 10.03
C GLU A 99 -4.88 18.01 8.97
N GLU A 100 -5.85 18.72 8.39
CA GLU A 100 -5.60 20.00 7.74
C GLU A 100 -4.94 20.89 8.79
N LYS A 101 -3.62 21.08 8.68
CA LYS A 101 -2.86 22.10 9.42
C LYS A 101 -2.54 23.26 8.51
#